data_AF-A0AAW0ZF52-F1
#
_entry.id   AF-A0AAW0ZF52-F1
#
_cell.length_a   1.000
_cell.length_b   1.000
_cell.length_c   1.000
_cell.angle_alpha   90.00
_cell.angle_beta   90.00
_cell.angle_gamma   90.00
#
_symmetry.space_group_name_H-M   'P 1'
#
loop_
_entity.id
_entity.type
_entity.pdbx_description
1 polymer ?
#
loop_
_entity_poly.entity_id
_entity_poly.type
_entity_poly.pdbx_seq_one_letter_code
_entity_poly.pdbx_strand_id
1 'polypeptide(L)'
;MVDIKLKDRLLTAQTYIFLAAGFETSSTTMTNTLYELALNQEIQDKLRQEIREHLAKYNGELKYECIEDMEYLDKVLKDMFGFTLKKRIDDKET
;
A
#
# COMPACT_ATOMS: atom_id res chain seq x y z
N MET A 1 2.33 24.88 -34.79
CA MET A 1 2.71 23.45 -34.66
C MET A 1 3.78 23.20 -33.58
N VAL A 2 4.61 24.18 -33.21
CA VAL A 2 5.65 24.05 -32.17
C VAL A 2 5.08 23.93 -30.74
N ASP A 3 3.97 24.63 -30.42
CA ASP A 3 3.34 24.58 -29.09
C ASP A 3 2.79 23.21 -28.69
N ILE A 4 2.25 22.44 -29.65
CA ILE A 4 1.66 21.12 -29.37
C ILE A 4 2.76 20.13 -28.96
N LYS A 5 3.88 20.09 -29.70
CA LYS A 5 5.03 19.24 -29.36
C LYS A 5 5.64 19.57 -28.00
N LEU A 6 5.65 20.85 -27.61
CA LEU A 6 6.16 21.24 -26.28
C LEU A 6 5.20 20.76 -25.18
N LYS A 7 3.88 20.91 -25.37
CA LYS A 7 2.86 20.39 -24.45
C LYS A 7 2.91 18.87 -24.31
N ASP A 8 3.10 18.12 -25.40
CA ASP A 8 3.19 16.66 -25.37
C ASP A 8 4.41 16.18 -24.55
N ARG A 9 5.56 16.85 -24.73
CA ARG A 9 6.79 16.55 -23.96
C ARG A 9 6.63 16.89 -22.48
N LEU A 10 5.99 18.01 -22.16
CA LEU A 10 5.70 18.41 -20.78
C LEU A 10 4.74 17.42 -20.11
N LEU A 11 3.67 17.02 -20.80
CA LEU A 11 2.72 16.04 -20.27
C LEU A 11 3.40 14.69 -20.03
N THR A 12 4.19 14.21 -21.00
CA THR A 12 4.96 12.96 -20.87
C THR A 12 5.92 13.02 -19.68
N ALA A 13 6.66 14.13 -19.53
CA ALA A 13 7.57 14.32 -18.40
C ALA A 13 6.83 14.34 -17.05
N GLN A 14 5.67 15.00 -16.96
CA GLN A 14 4.86 15.02 -15.75
C GLN A 14 4.28 13.64 -15.43
N THR A 15 3.74 12.91 -16.42
CA THR A 15 3.26 11.54 -16.24
C THR A 15 4.36 10.63 -15.70
N TYR A 16 5.60 10.78 -16.20
CA TYR A 16 6.73 10.02 -15.68
C TYR A 16 7.03 10.36 -14.22
N ILE A 17 7.04 11.65 -13.84
CA ILE A 17 7.26 12.08 -12.45
C ILE A 17 6.18 11.51 -11.52
N PHE A 18 4.90 11.59 -11.92
CA PHE A 18 3.78 11.03 -11.15
C PHE A 18 3.93 9.51 -10.96
N LEU A 19 4.30 8.79 -12.03
CA LEU A 19 4.55 7.35 -11.95
C LEU A 19 5.72 7.03 -11.03
N ALA A 20 6.85 7.73 -11.18
CA ALA A 20 8.05 7.49 -10.39
C ALA A 20 7.81 7.74 -8.89
N ALA A 21 7.20 8.88 -8.55
CA ALA A 21 6.89 9.23 -7.17
C ALA A 21 5.88 8.26 -6.52
N GLY A 22 4.85 7.84 -7.28
CA GLY A 22 3.89 6.83 -6.81
C GLY A 22 4.48 5.43 -6.69
N PHE A 23 5.41 5.07 -7.57
CA PHE A 23 6.06 3.77 -7.59
C PHE A 23 7.01 3.58 -6.41
N GLU A 24 7.91 4.54 -6.15
CA GLU A 24 8.92 4.42 -5.09
C GLU A 24 8.28 4.29 -3.71
N THR A 25 7.25 5.11 -3.43
CA THR A 25 6.50 5.07 -2.18
C THR A 25 5.74 3.75 -2.04
N SER A 26 4.93 3.37 -3.02
CA SER A 26 4.12 2.14 -2.98
C SER A 26 4.96 0.86 -2.92
N SER A 27 6.07 0.81 -3.67
CA SER A 27 6.95 -0.37 -3.70
C SER A 27 7.69 -0.57 -2.37
N THR A 28 8.20 0.51 -1.78
CA THR A 28 8.82 0.48 -0.45
C THR A 28 7.81 0.04 0.60
N THR A 29 6.60 0.60 0.54
CA THR A 29 5.48 0.24 1.40
C THR A 29 5.18 -1.26 1.35
N MET A 30 4.95 -1.79 0.16
CA MET A 30 4.61 -3.20 -0.02
C MET A 30 5.75 -4.11 0.43
N THR A 31 7.00 -3.75 0.14
CA THR A 31 8.18 -4.54 0.55
C THR A 31 8.29 -4.59 2.06
N ASN A 32 8.13 -3.47 2.76
CA ASN A 32 8.19 -3.41 4.21
C ASN A 32 7.04 -4.18 4.87
N THR A 33 5.81 -4.03 4.35
CA THR A 33 4.65 -4.81 4.85
C THR A 33 4.91 -6.31 4.72
N LEU A 34 5.36 -6.77 3.55
CA LEU A 34 5.65 -8.19 3.33
C LEU A 34 6.77 -8.71 4.23
N TYR A 35 7.81 -7.90 4.46
CA TYR A 35 8.90 -8.24 5.36
C TYR A 35 8.42 -8.41 6.80
N GLU A 36 7.66 -7.46 7.34
CA GLU A 36 7.10 -7.53 8.69
C GLU A 36 6.12 -8.71 8.84
N LEU A 37 5.31 -8.99 7.82
CA LEU A 37 4.42 -10.16 7.81
C LEU A 37 5.19 -11.48 7.80
N ALA A 38 6.34 -11.54 7.12
CA ALA A 38 7.19 -12.73 7.13
C ALA A 38 7.85 -12.98 8.50
N LEU A 39 8.09 -11.93 9.29
CA LEU A 39 8.60 -12.03 10.66
C LEU A 39 7.50 -12.37 11.68
N ASN A 40 6.25 -11.99 11.40
CA ASN A 40 5.12 -12.14 12.31
C ASN A 40 4.04 -13.09 11.74
N GLN A 41 4.30 -14.39 11.81
CA GLN A 41 3.44 -15.42 11.20
C GLN A 41 1.98 -15.36 11.70
N GLU A 42 1.75 -15.05 12.98
CA GLU A 42 0.41 -14.91 13.57
C GLU A 42 -0.40 -13.79 12.90
N ILE A 43 0.22 -12.63 12.70
CA ILE A 43 -0.39 -11.47 12.02
C ILE A 43 -0.70 -11.85 10.57
N GLN A 44 0.23 -12.54 9.91
CA GLN A 44 0.06 -12.99 8.53
C GLN A 44 -1.09 -13.99 8.38
N ASP A 45 -1.22 -14.94 9.30
CA ASP A 45 -2.29 -15.93 9.26
C ASP A 45 -3.66 -15.30 9.52
N LYS A 46 -3.73 -14.36 10.47
CA LYS A 46 -4.94 -13.57 10.71
C LYS A 46 -5.36 -12.73 9.50
N LEU A 47 -4.41 -12.08 8.84
CA LEU A 47 -4.67 -11.31 7.63
C LEU A 47 -5.14 -12.20 6.47
N ARG A 48 -4.50 -13.36 6.26
CA ARG A 48 -4.93 -14.33 5.25
C ARG A 48 -6.34 -14.85 5.53
N GLN A 49 -6.67 -15.07 6.79
CA GLN A 49 -8.00 -15.50 7.19
C GLN A 49 -9.05 -14.44 6.79
N GLU A 50 -8.84 -13.18 7.15
CA GLU A 50 -9.74 -12.09 6.75
C GLU A 50 -9.90 -12.03 5.23
N ILE A 51 -8.80 -12.10 4.47
CA ILE A 51 -8.84 -12.07 3.01
C ILE A 51 -9.69 -13.22 2.47
N ARG A 52 -9.54 -14.43 3.00
CA ARG A 52 -10.31 -15.61 2.56
C ARG A 52 -11.79 -15.47 2.89
N GLU A 53 -12.12 -14.97 4.06
CA GLU A 53 -13.50 -14.74 4.51
C GLU A 53 -14.20 -13.71 3.61
N HIS A 54 -13.54 -12.59 3.31
CA HIS A 54 -14.07 -11.58 2.40
C HIS A 54 -14.16 -12.10 0.97
N LEU A 55 -13.13 -12.77 0.47
CA LEU A 55 -13.18 -13.35 -0.88
C LEU A 55 -14.37 -14.33 -1.01
N ALA A 56 -14.64 -15.15 0.01
CA ALA A 56 -15.80 -16.05 0.02
C ALA A 56 -17.14 -15.28 0.04
N LYS A 57 -17.23 -14.17 0.79
CA LYS A 57 -18.41 -13.28 0.83
C LYS A 57 -18.74 -12.68 -0.55
N TYR A 58 -17.72 -12.41 -1.36
CA TYR A 58 -17.85 -11.84 -2.70
C TYR A 58 -17.77 -12.88 -3.83
N ASN A 59 -18.19 -14.13 -3.58
CA ASN A 59 -18.22 -15.22 -4.56
C ASN A 59 -16.86 -15.54 -5.22
N GLY A 60 -15.75 -15.31 -4.51
CA GLY A 60 -14.41 -15.53 -5.04
C GLY A 60 -13.88 -14.36 -5.90
N GLU A 61 -14.68 -13.30 -6.09
CA GLU A 61 -14.30 -12.18 -6.94
C GLU A 61 -13.64 -11.06 -6.11
N LEU A 62 -12.44 -10.66 -6.52
CA LEU A 62 -11.74 -9.52 -5.93
C LEU A 62 -12.31 -8.21 -6.49
N LYS A 63 -13.41 -7.73 -5.91
CA LYS A 63 -14.02 -6.43 -6.22
C LYS A 63 -13.43 -5.33 -5.34
N TYR A 64 -13.56 -4.07 -5.79
CA TYR A 64 -13.16 -2.92 -4.99
C TYR A 64 -13.84 -2.92 -3.61
N GLU A 65 -15.15 -3.17 -3.60
CA GLU A 65 -15.97 -3.31 -2.38
C GLU A 65 -15.45 -4.41 -1.43
N CYS A 66 -14.90 -5.50 -1.99
CA CYS A 66 -14.31 -6.58 -1.21
C CYS A 66 -13.06 -6.12 -0.47
N ILE A 67 -12.21 -5.32 -1.13
CA ILE A 67 -10.98 -4.77 -0.54
C ILE A 67 -11.32 -3.68 0.48
N GLU A 68 -12.31 -2.84 0.17
CA GLU A 68 -12.77 -1.76 1.06
C GLU A 68 -13.34 -2.31 2.38
N ASP A 69 -13.99 -3.46 2.34
CA ASP A 69 -14.53 -4.14 3.53
C ASP A 69 -13.43 -4.79 4.44
N MET A 70 -12.18 -4.93 3.97
CA MET A 70 -11.11 -5.60 4.75
C MET A 70 -10.47 -4.65 5.78
N GLU A 71 -11.08 -4.52 6.95
CA GLU A 71 -10.62 -3.63 8.02
C GLU A 71 -9.22 -3.97 8.58
N TYR A 72 -8.86 -5.25 8.67
CA TYR A 72 -7.57 -5.67 9.21
C TYR A 72 -6.45 -5.45 8.18
N LEU A 73 -6.71 -5.65 6.88
CA LEU A 73 -5.82 -5.23 5.81
C LEU A 73 -5.50 -3.73 5.88
N ASP A 74 -6.51 -2.89 6.06
CA ASP A 74 -6.33 -1.43 6.20
C ASP A 74 -5.48 -1.07 7.44
N LYS A 75 -5.69 -1.75 8.57
CA LYS A 75 -4.85 -1.59 9.78
C LYS A 75 -3.39 -1.96 9.51
N VAL A 76 -3.12 -3.12 8.90
CA VAL A 76 -1.77 -3.59 8.59
C VAL A 76 -1.04 -2.62 7.64
N LEU A 77 -1.74 -2.08 6.64
CA LEU A 77 -1.17 -1.11 5.72
C LEU A 77 -0.91 0.25 6.39
N LYS A 78 -1.82 0.73 7.25
CA LYS A 78 -1.66 1.98 8.00
C LYS A 78 -0.50 1.94 8.98
N ASP A 79 -0.30 0.83 9.68
CA ASP A 79 0.81 0.67 10.62
C ASP A 79 2.15 0.79 9.92
N MET A 80 2.27 0.24 8.71
CA MET A 80 3.47 0.37 7.90
C MET A 80 3.62 1.78 7.31
N PHE A 81 2.52 2.42 6.86
CA PHE A 81 2.56 3.78 6.30
C PHE A 81 2.92 4.85 7.35
N GLY A 82 2.58 4.63 8.62
CA GLY A 82 2.61 5.67 9.65
C GLY A 82 3.41 5.41 10.93
N PHE A 83 3.80 4.18 11.26
CA PHE A 83 4.19 3.87 12.65
C PHE A 83 5.63 3.43 12.92
N THR A 84 6.50 3.30 11.92
CA THR A 84 7.94 3.04 12.18
C THR A 84 8.70 4.30 12.65
N LEU A 85 8.25 5.50 12.28
CA LEU A 85 8.88 6.76 12.74
C LEU A 85 8.37 7.22 14.11
N LYS A 86 7.12 6.91 14.47
CA LYS A 86 6.53 7.33 15.74
C LYS A 86 7.00 6.45 16.91
N LYS A 87 7.06 5.12 16.73
CA LYS A 87 7.63 4.22 17.76
C LYS A 87 9.11 4.49 18.06
N ARG A 88 9.94 4.84 17.07
CA ARG A 88 11.37 5.15 17.31
C ARG A 88 11.64 6.50 18.00
N ILE A 89 10.68 7.43 17.96
CA ILE A 89 10.78 8.72 18.65
C ILE A 89 10.14 8.62 20.04
N ASP A 90 9.04 7.87 20.18
CA ASP A 90 8.36 7.68 21.47
C ASP A 90 9.11 6.67 22.40
N ASP A 91 9.85 5.68 21.86
CA ASP A 91 10.65 4.73 22.67
C ASP A 91 12.01 5.30 23.17
N LYS A 92 12.29 6.60 22.95
CA LYS A 92 13.49 7.29 23.48
C LYS A 92 13.19 8.38 24.52
N GLU A 93 11.92 8.60 24.86
CA GLU A 93 11.51 9.56 25.90
C GLU A 93 10.74 8.92 27.06
N THR A 94 10.92 7.62 27.33
CA THR A 94 10.49 7.00 28.59
C THR A 94 11.54 6.01 29.09
#